data_AF-A0A0B7J0G5-F1
#
_entry.id   AF-A0A0B7J0G5-F1
#
_cell.length_a   1.000
_cell.length_b   1.000
_cell.length_c   1.000
_cell.angle_alpha   90.00
_cell.angle_beta   90.00
_cell.angle_gamma   90.00
#
_symmetry.space_group_name_H-M   'P 1'
#
loop_
_entity.id
_entity.type
_entity.pdbx_description
1 polymer ?
#
loop_
_entity_poly.entity_id
_entity_poly.type
_entity_poly.pdbx_seq_one_letter_code
_entity_poly.pdbx_strand_id
1 'polypeptide(L)'
;MDASAHHIIGAYLWDKEKDYLFTLTKSEILWERRIAIVATWYFIKNNELDTTFEIAKLLLNDKHDLMHKAIGWMLREAGKKDEKQLIDFLERYILQMPRTMLRYAIEKFPEEVRKNILQKK
;
A
#
# COMPACT_ATOMS: atom_id res chain seq x y z
N MET A 1 -1.15 9.77 16.31
CA MET A 1 -2.10 10.52 15.46
C MET A 1 -2.31 9.75 14.16
N ASP A 2 -3.22 8.77 14.13
CA ASP A 2 -3.59 8.03 12.90
C ASP A 2 -5.10 7.67 12.89
N ALA A 3 -5.89 8.14 13.86
CA ALA A 3 -7.27 7.71 14.05
C ALA A 3 -8.30 8.44 13.15
N SER A 4 -7.96 9.61 12.59
CA SER A 4 -8.96 10.47 11.93
C SER A 4 -8.81 10.57 10.41
N ALA A 5 -7.64 10.28 9.85
CA ALA A 5 -7.34 10.55 8.44
C ALA A 5 -8.09 9.62 7.47
N HIS A 6 -8.28 8.36 7.86
CA HIS A 6 -8.88 7.36 6.99
C HIS A 6 -10.41 7.46 6.89
N HIS A 7 -11.09 7.93 7.95
CA HIS A 7 -12.54 8.10 7.94
C HIS A 7 -12.98 9.32 7.14
N ILE A 8 -12.22 10.42 7.18
CA ILE A 8 -12.61 11.68 6.54
C ILE A 8 -12.17 11.72 5.08
N ILE A 9 -10.95 11.28 4.77
CA ILE A 9 -10.41 11.45 3.41
C ILE A 9 -10.88 10.33 2.47
N GLY A 10 -10.98 9.08 2.96
CA GLY A 10 -11.44 7.96 2.13
C GLY A 10 -12.90 8.11 1.68
N ALA A 11 -13.78 8.56 2.58
CA ALA A 11 -15.19 8.82 2.25
C ALA A 11 -15.37 10.05 1.35
N TYR A 12 -14.55 11.10 1.52
CA TYR A 12 -14.60 12.31 0.68
C TYR A 12 -14.09 12.08 -0.76
N LEU A 13 -13.24 11.08 -0.98
CA LEU A 13 -12.65 10.79 -2.29
C LEU A 13 -13.38 9.70 -3.09
N TRP A 14 -14.42 9.08 -2.53
CA TRP A 14 -15.17 8.03 -3.23
C TRP A 14 -15.91 8.54 -4.47
N ASP A 15 -16.36 9.80 -4.44
CA ASP A 15 -17.10 10.45 -5.54
C ASP A 15 -16.24 11.50 -6.29
N LYS A 16 -14.91 11.41 -6.14
CA LYS A 16 -13.95 12.31 -6.80
C LYS A 16 -13.02 11.54 -7.72
N GLU A 17 -12.51 12.23 -8.73
CA GLU A 17 -11.56 11.67 -9.68
C GLU A 17 -10.33 11.11 -8.95
N LYS A 18 -10.09 9.82 -9.17
CA LYS A 18 -8.95 9.07 -8.60
C LYS A 18 -7.61 9.70 -8.98
N ASP A 19 -7.58 10.46 -10.08
CA ASP A 19 -6.44 11.23 -10.58
C ASP A 19 -5.79 12.14 -9.54
N TYR A 20 -6.58 12.63 -8.57
CA TYR A 20 -6.03 13.41 -7.46
C TYR A 20 -5.08 12.59 -6.58
N LEU A 21 -5.42 11.33 -6.29
CA LEU A 21 -4.54 10.45 -5.49
C LEU A 21 -3.21 10.20 -6.21
N PHE A 22 -3.24 9.99 -7.53
CA PHE A 22 -2.04 9.85 -8.33
C PHE A 22 -1.18 11.13 -8.34
N THR A 23 -1.81 12.30 -8.33
CA THR A 23 -1.11 13.58 -8.18
C THR A 23 -0.38 13.66 -6.84
N LEU A 24 -1.05 13.27 -5.75
CA LEU A 24 -0.45 13.28 -4.41
C LEU A 24 0.77 12.37 -4.29
N THR A 25 0.86 11.27 -5.07
CA THR A 25 2.05 10.40 -5.06
C THR A 25 3.33 11.10 -5.48
N LYS A 26 3.22 12.19 -6.26
CA LYS A 26 4.36 12.96 -6.79
C LYS A 26 4.77 14.13 -5.88
N SER A 27 4.03 14.39 -4.80
CA SER A 27 4.30 15.51 -3.91
C SER A 27 5.63 15.36 -3.18
N GLU A 28 6.31 16.47 -2.92
CA GLU A 28 7.48 16.50 -2.02
C GLU A 28 7.07 16.33 -0.54
N ILE A 29 5.81 16.63 -0.21
CA ILE A 29 5.27 16.53 1.15
C ILE A 29 4.94 15.08 1.48
N LEU A 30 5.60 14.54 2.51
CA LEU A 30 5.38 13.17 3.00
C LEU A 30 3.91 12.86 3.27
N TRP A 31 3.21 13.78 3.93
CA TRP A 31 1.82 13.57 4.34
C TRP A 31 0.88 13.46 3.16
N GLU A 32 1.13 14.17 2.06
CA GLU A 32 0.34 14.08 0.83
C GLU A 32 0.50 12.70 0.18
N ARG A 33 1.74 12.22 0.03
CA ARG A 33 1.98 10.86 -0.46
C ARG A 33 1.37 9.79 0.46
N ARG A 34 1.40 10.01 1.78
CA ARG A 34 0.77 9.11 2.76
C ARG A 34 -0.74 9.10 2.59
N ILE A 35 -1.36 10.25 2.39
CA ILE A 35 -2.79 10.37 2.11
C ILE A 35 -3.13 9.58 0.84
N ALA A 36 -2.31 9.71 -0.22
CA ALA A 36 -2.51 9.01 -1.48
C ALA A 36 -2.73 7.50 -1.30
N ILE A 37 -1.87 6.85 -0.49
CA ILE A 37 -1.95 5.40 -0.26
C ILE A 37 -2.99 5.05 0.81
N VAL A 38 -3.08 5.76 1.93
CA VAL A 38 -4.00 5.42 3.03
C VAL A 38 -5.47 5.61 2.64
N ALA A 39 -5.77 6.59 1.78
CA ALA A 39 -7.13 6.81 1.28
C ALA A 39 -7.68 5.59 0.51
N THR A 40 -6.81 4.80 -0.13
CA THR A 40 -7.21 3.58 -0.85
C THR A 40 -7.81 2.50 0.05
N TRP A 41 -7.67 2.61 1.38
CA TRP A 41 -8.34 1.68 2.30
C TRP A 41 -9.86 1.64 2.11
N TYR A 42 -10.47 2.75 1.70
CA TYR A 42 -11.89 2.78 1.35
C TYR A 42 -12.17 1.92 0.12
N PHE A 43 -11.35 2.00 -0.94
CA PHE A 43 -11.48 1.18 -2.15
C PHE A 43 -11.32 -0.31 -1.84
N ILE A 44 -10.33 -0.66 -1.00
CA ILE A 44 -10.11 -2.04 -0.54
C ILE A 44 -11.34 -2.61 0.17
N LYS A 45 -12.02 -1.81 1.02
CA LYS A 45 -13.25 -2.24 1.69
C LYS A 45 -14.38 -2.56 0.70
N ASN A 46 -14.40 -1.89 -0.45
CA ASN A 46 -15.35 -2.10 -1.55
C ASN A 46 -14.85 -3.09 -2.62
N ASN A 47 -13.77 -3.83 -2.33
CA ASN A 47 -13.13 -4.79 -3.25
C ASN A 47 -12.57 -4.18 -4.54
N GLU A 48 -12.30 -2.88 -4.57
CA GLU A 48 -11.53 -2.26 -5.64
C GLU A 48 -10.07 -2.15 -5.23
N LEU A 49 -9.23 -3.04 -5.77
CA LEU A 49 -7.84 -3.22 -5.31
C LEU A 49 -6.81 -2.55 -6.22
N ASP A 50 -7.13 -2.39 -7.51
CA ASP A 50 -6.17 -1.96 -8.54
C ASP A 50 -5.52 -0.62 -8.22
N THR A 51 -6.32 0.39 -7.81
CA THR A 51 -5.79 1.70 -7.39
C THR A 51 -4.77 1.58 -6.26
N THR A 52 -4.96 0.65 -5.32
CA THR A 52 -4.02 0.42 -4.21
C THR A 52 -2.68 -0.08 -4.74
N PHE A 53 -2.71 -1.10 -5.60
CA PHE A 53 -1.50 -1.70 -6.16
C PHE A 53 -0.76 -0.74 -7.11
N GLU A 54 -1.48 0.06 -7.88
CA GLU A 54 -0.91 1.08 -8.75
C GLU A 54 -0.22 2.19 -7.96
N ILE A 55 -0.86 2.73 -6.92
CA ILE A 55 -0.25 3.74 -6.05
C ILE A 55 0.94 3.14 -5.28
N ALA A 56 0.82 1.91 -4.77
CA ALA A 56 1.92 1.23 -4.10
C ALA A 56 3.14 1.06 -5.01
N LYS A 57 2.93 0.74 -6.30
CA LYS A 57 3.98 0.67 -7.31
C LYS A 57 4.70 2.00 -7.48
N LEU A 58 3.97 3.12 -7.56
CA LEU A 58 4.55 4.45 -7.71
C LEU A 58 5.39 4.88 -6.49
N LEU A 59 5.04 4.38 -5.30
CA LEU A 59 5.68 4.75 -4.04
C LEU A 59 6.72 3.72 -3.54
N LEU A 60 7.09 2.72 -4.34
CA LEU A 60 8.03 1.65 -3.95
C LEU A 60 9.33 2.20 -3.36
N ASN A 61 9.88 3.25 -3.96
CA ASN A 61 11.18 3.84 -3.63
C ASN A 61 11.08 5.09 -2.74
N ASP A 62 9.96 5.30 -2.01
CA ASP A 62 9.89 6.40 -1.05
C ASP A 62 11.05 6.30 -0.05
N LYS A 63 11.60 7.44 0.38
CA LYS A 63 12.76 7.47 1.29
C LYS A 63 12.37 7.29 2.76
N HIS A 64 11.10 7.48 3.11
CA HIS A 64 10.65 7.56 4.50
C HIS A 64 10.11 6.23 5.02
N ASP A 65 10.61 5.76 6.17
CA ASP A 65 10.12 4.54 6.83
C ASP A 65 8.62 4.60 7.17
N LEU A 66 8.10 5.78 7.52
CA LEU A 66 6.67 5.99 7.74
C LEU A 66 5.83 5.68 6.49
N MET A 67 6.35 5.96 5.30
CA MET A 67 5.71 5.62 4.03
C MET A 67 5.78 4.11 3.78
N HIS A 68 6.92 3.47 4.06
CA HIS A 68 7.06 2.02 3.91
C HIS A 68 6.03 1.25 4.74
N LYS A 69 5.79 1.69 5.97
CA LYS A 69 4.77 1.11 6.86
C LYS A 69 3.37 1.30 6.31
N ALA A 70 3.04 2.49 5.80
CA ALA A 70 1.72 2.77 5.24
C ALA A 70 1.45 1.94 3.96
N ILE A 71 2.43 1.88 3.05
CA ILE A 71 2.32 1.12 1.81
C ILE A 71 2.22 -0.38 2.10
N GLY A 72 3.10 -0.89 2.96
CA GLY A 72 3.05 -2.30 3.39
C GLY A 72 1.73 -2.66 4.09
N TRP A 73 1.18 -1.73 4.89
CA TRP A 73 -0.13 -1.93 5.51
C TRP A 73 -1.24 -2.02 4.45
N MET A 74 -1.30 -1.11 3.48
CA MET A 74 -2.35 -1.15 2.45
C MET A 74 -2.23 -2.38 1.54
N LEU A 75 -1.01 -2.78 1.16
CA LEU A 75 -0.77 -4.04 0.44
C LEU A 75 -1.27 -5.25 1.24
N ARG A 76 -1.05 -5.28 2.56
CA ARG A 76 -1.57 -6.33 3.45
C ARG A 76 -3.09 -6.34 3.47
N GLU A 77 -3.75 -5.18 3.56
CA GLU A 77 -5.21 -5.10 3.57
C GLU A 77 -5.82 -5.51 2.22
N ALA A 78 -5.21 -5.13 1.10
CA ALA A 78 -5.62 -5.58 -0.23
C ALA A 78 -5.39 -7.09 -0.40
N GLY A 79 -4.26 -7.62 0.06
CA GLY A 79 -3.95 -9.05 0.01
C GLY A 79 -4.88 -9.94 0.84
N LYS A 80 -5.54 -9.40 1.89
CA LYS A 80 -6.61 -10.14 2.60
C LYS A 80 -7.85 -10.34 1.73
N LYS A 81 -8.06 -9.50 0.72
CA LYS A 81 -9.16 -9.60 -0.24
C LYS A 81 -8.79 -10.47 -1.43
N ASP A 82 -7.56 -10.31 -1.94
CA ASP A 82 -7.00 -11.11 -3.02
C ASP A 82 -5.51 -11.41 -2.74
N GLU A 83 -5.26 -12.60 -2.18
CA GLU A 83 -3.91 -13.05 -1.85
C GLU A 83 -3.07 -13.28 -3.13
N LYS A 84 -3.70 -13.73 -4.21
CA LYS A 84 -3.01 -14.00 -5.47
C LYS A 84 -2.48 -12.71 -6.08
N GLN A 85 -3.29 -11.65 -6.12
CA GLN A 85 -2.87 -10.35 -6.62
C GLN A 85 -1.71 -9.77 -5.79
N LEU A 86 -1.72 -9.97 -4.47
CA LEU A 86 -0.58 -9.59 -3.62
C LEU A 86 0.67 -10.39 -3.96
N ILE A 87 0.58 -11.71 -4.11
CA ILE A 87 1.73 -12.55 -4.48
C ILE A 87 2.31 -12.10 -5.83
N ASP A 88 1.48 -11.91 -6.85
CA ASP A 88 1.91 -11.45 -8.19
C ASP A 88 2.62 -10.09 -8.11
N PHE A 89 2.12 -9.17 -7.27
CA PHE A 89 2.77 -7.88 -7.02
C PHE A 89 4.14 -8.05 -6.35
N LEU A 90 4.22 -8.88 -5.31
CA LEU A 90 5.46 -9.12 -4.59
C LEU A 90 6.50 -9.74 -5.52
N GLU A 91 6.17 -10.78 -6.28
CA GLU A 91 7.10 -11.42 -7.22
C GLU A 91 7.69 -10.44 -8.23
N ARG A 92 6.90 -9.46 -8.67
CA ARG A 92 7.36 -8.44 -9.62
C ARG A 92 8.26 -7.37 -9.01
N TYR A 93 8.03 -6.97 -7.75
CA TYR A 93 8.65 -5.76 -7.17
C TYR A 93 9.49 -6.01 -5.91
N ILE A 94 9.64 -7.25 -5.44
CA ILE A 94 10.29 -7.58 -4.17
C ILE A 94 11.69 -6.97 -3.97
N LEU A 95 12.49 -6.94 -5.05
CA LEU A 95 13.85 -6.42 -5.05
C LEU A 95 13.91 -4.90 -4.91
N GLN A 96 12.85 -4.18 -5.32
CA GLN A 96 12.75 -2.73 -5.19
C GLN A 96 12.14 -2.30 -3.86
N MET A 97 11.31 -3.16 -3.27
CA MET A 97 10.65 -2.84 -2.01
C MET A 97 11.70 -2.60 -0.91
N PRO A 98 11.46 -1.69 0.04
CA PRO A 98 12.19 -1.63 1.30
C PRO A 98 11.86 -2.82 2.21
N ARG A 99 12.79 -3.21 3.10
CA ARG A 99 12.60 -4.37 3.99
C ARG A 99 11.39 -4.17 4.94
N THR A 100 11.19 -2.95 5.44
CA THR A 100 10.02 -2.61 6.27
C THR A 100 8.72 -2.82 5.51
N MET A 101 8.63 -2.29 4.28
CA MET A 101 7.43 -2.41 3.45
C MET A 101 7.05 -3.88 3.21
N LEU A 102 8.03 -4.70 2.81
CA LEU A 102 7.81 -6.13 2.57
C LEU A 102 7.32 -6.86 3.82
N ARG A 103 7.95 -6.61 4.98
CA ARG A 103 7.55 -7.24 6.25
C ARG A 103 6.10 -6.95 6.64
N TYR A 104 5.65 -5.72 6.41
CA TYR A 104 4.26 -5.34 6.66
C TYR A 104 3.30 -6.01 5.69
N ALA A 105 3.64 -6.04 4.38
CA ALA A 105 2.80 -6.65 3.36
C ALA A 105 2.51 -8.13 3.63
N ILE A 106 3.52 -8.89 4.06
CA ILE A 106 3.43 -10.35 4.29
C ILE A 106 3.11 -10.74 5.73
N GLU A 107 2.74 -9.80 6.61
CA GLU A 107 2.61 -10.07 8.05
C GLU A 107 1.63 -11.22 8.36
N LYS A 108 0.57 -11.36 7.55
CA LYS A 108 -0.47 -12.38 7.75
C LYS A 108 -0.19 -13.72 7.05
N PHE A 109 0.90 -13.82 6.29
CA PHE A 109 1.27 -15.09 5.67
C PHE A 109 1.81 -16.08 6.72
N PRO A 110 1.67 -17.40 6.47
CA PRO A 110 2.32 -18.42 7.28
C PRO A 110 3.82 -18.15 7.40
N GLU A 111 4.41 -18.48 8.55
CA GLU A 111 5.81 -18.17 8.85
C GLU A 111 6.77 -18.70 7.78
N GLU A 112 6.56 -19.93 7.30
CA GLU A 112 7.38 -20.55 6.27
C GLU A 112 7.31 -19.80 4.93
N VAL A 113 6.11 -19.34 4.53
CA VAL A 113 5.94 -18.51 3.34
C VAL A 113 6.67 -17.18 3.50
N ARG A 114 6.56 -16.55 4.69
CA ARG A 114 7.26 -15.29 4.98
C ARG A 114 8.78 -15.44 4.88
N LYS A 115 9.34 -16.51 5.45
CA LYS A 115 10.78 -16.81 5.37
C LYS A 115 11.23 -16.97 3.92
N ASN A 116 10.49 -17.75 3.13
CA ASN A 116 10.80 -17.96 1.71
C ASN A 116 10.78 -16.65 0.91
N ILE A 117 9.78 -15.79 1.13
CA ILE A 117 9.71 -14.48 0.47
C ILE A 117 10.87 -13.58 0.93
N LEU A 118 11.19 -13.55 2.21
CA LEU A 118 12.29 -12.72 2.74
C LEU A 118 13.68 -13.19 2.27
N GLN A 119 13.86 -14.45 1.90
CA GLN A 119 15.10 -14.97 1.32
C GLN A 119 15.28 -14.58 -0.15
N LYS A 120 14.19 -14.29 -0.87
CA LYS A 120 14.22 -13.84 -2.28
C LYS A 120 14.67 -12.37 -2.43
N LYS A 121 15.01 -11.69 -1.34
CA LYS A 121 15.38 -10.28 -1.28
C LYS A 121 16.77 -10.11 -0.68
#